data_AF-A0A836QFZ1-F1
#
_entry.id   AF-A0A836QFZ1-F1
#
_cell.length_a   1.000
_cell.length_b   1.000
_cell.length_c   1.000
_cell.angle_alpha   90.00
_cell.angle_beta   90.00
_cell.angle_gamma   90.00
#
_symmetry.space_group_name_H-M   'P 1'
#
loop_
_entity.id
_entity.type
_entity.pdbx_description
1 polymer ?
#
loop_
_entity_poly.entity_id
_entity_poly.type
_entity_poly.pdbx_seq_one_letter_code
_entity_poly.pdbx_strand_id
1 'polypeptide(L)' 'MKDGWNDQAALEAIERWGDRHGEDFALRLYSADLIGREPELVLHGGGNVSLKRAFRTIGGDEVDAV' A
#
# COMPACT_ATOMS: atom_id res chain seq x y z
N MET A 1 -10.68 18.33 4.69
CA MET A 1 -9.99 17.23 3.98
C MET A 1 -9.92 17.56 2.50
N LYS A 2 -8.75 17.37 1.88
CA LYS A 2 -8.54 17.45 0.43
C LYS A 2 -7.96 16.11 -0.03
N ASP A 3 -8.19 15.74 -1.28
CA ASP A 3 -7.53 14.59 -1.87
C ASP A 3 -6.04 14.89 -2.07
N GLY A 4 -5.18 14.02 -1.55
CA GLY A 4 -3.72 14.13 -1.61
C GLY A 4 -3.09 13.23 -2.68
N TRP A 5 -3.89 12.52 -3.47
CA TRP A 5 -3.40 11.65 -4.53
C TRP A 5 -2.63 12.43 -5.60
N ASN A 6 -1.50 11.86 -6.04
CA ASN A 6 -0.67 12.40 -7.10
C ASN A 6 -0.11 11.25 -7.95
N ASP A 7 -0.42 11.27 -9.25
CA ASP A 7 -0.05 10.18 -10.16
C ASP A 7 1.47 10.01 -10.29
N GLN A 8 2.24 11.10 -10.28
CA GLN A 8 3.70 11.02 -10.36
C GLN A 8 4.28 10.36 -9.11
N ALA A 9 3.80 10.72 -7.92
CA ALA A 9 4.23 10.09 -6.67
C ALA A 9 3.80 8.62 -6.57
N ALA A 10 2.63 8.26 -7.13
CA ALA A 10 2.22 6.87 -7.26
C ALA A 10 3.18 6.08 -8.15
N LEU A 11 3.57 6.64 -9.30
CA LEU A 11 4.57 6.03 -10.19
C LEU A 11 5.93 5.87 -9.49
N GLU A 12 6.41 6.89 -8.78
CA GLU A 12 7.65 6.81 -8.00
C GLU A 12 7.60 5.71 -6.92
N ALA A 13 6.43 5.50 -6.29
CA ALA A 13 6.25 4.41 -5.35
C ALA A 13 6.32 3.04 -6.04
N ILE A 14 5.72 2.91 -7.23
CA ILE A 14 5.81 1.70 -8.07
C ILE A 14 7.25 1.44 -8.49
N GLU A 15 7.97 2.45 -8.98
CA GLU A 15 9.39 2.31 -9.34
C GLU A 15 10.24 1.88 -8.14
N ARG A 16 9.93 2.40 -6.95
CA ARG A 16 10.69 2.10 -5.73
C ARG A 16 10.44 0.70 -5.18
N TRP A 17 9.19 0.23 -5.21
CA TRP A 17 8.77 -0.98 -4.48
C TRP A 17 8.20 -2.10 -5.37
N GLY A 18 7.77 -1.77 -6.58
CA GLY A 18 7.05 -2.65 -7.50
C GLY A 18 7.84 -3.89 -7.90
N ASP A 19 9.12 -3.74 -8.23
CA ASP A 19 9.96 -4.88 -8.65
C ASP A 19 10.09 -5.96 -7.57
N ARG A 20 10.14 -5.55 -6.29
CA ARG A 20 10.32 -6.47 -5.17
C ARG A 20 9.01 -7.03 -4.65
N HIS A 21 7.96 -6.20 -4.63
CA HIS A 21 6.75 -6.49 -3.87
C HIS A 21 5.48 -6.49 -4.72
N GLY A 22 5.51 -6.06 -5.98
CA GLY A 22 4.33 -5.87 -6.81
C GLY A 22 3.77 -4.45 -6.76
N GLU A 23 3.14 -4.04 -7.86
CA GLU A 23 2.55 -2.71 -8.03
C GLU A 23 1.46 -2.43 -7.00
N ASP A 24 0.60 -3.41 -6.73
CA ASP A 24 -0.48 -3.35 -5.75
C ASP A 24 0.02 -3.03 -4.34
N PHE A 25 1.11 -3.66 -3.93
CA PHE A 25 1.78 -3.41 -2.67
C PHE A 25 2.39 -2.01 -2.61
N ALA A 26 3.05 -1.58 -3.68
CA ALA A 26 3.64 -0.26 -3.79
C ALA A 26 2.59 0.86 -3.64
N LEU A 27 1.48 0.73 -4.37
CA LEU A 27 0.35 1.66 -4.27
C LEU A 27 -0.34 1.61 -2.91
N ARG A 28 -0.40 0.43 -2.27
CA ARG A 28 -0.95 0.33 -0.91
C ARG A 28 -0.09 1.06 0.11
N LEU A 29 1.23 0.95 0.02
CA LEU A 29 2.15 1.71 0.88
C LEU A 29 2.03 3.21 0.63
N TYR A 30 1.98 3.64 -0.63
CA TYR A 30 1.81 5.05 -1.00
C TYR A 30 0.53 5.64 -0.40
N SER A 31 -0.62 4.98 -0.61
CA SER A 31 -1.90 5.44 -0.04
C SER A 31 -1.93 5.40 1.49
N ALA A 32 -1.22 4.45 2.13
CA ALA A 32 -1.06 4.43 3.58
C ALA A 32 -0.29 5.65 4.10
N ASP A 33 0.80 6.02 3.41
CA ASP A 33 1.61 7.19 3.72
C ASP A 33 0.82 8.51 3.53
N LEU A 34 -0.02 8.61 2.48
CA LEU A 34 -0.93 9.76 2.33
C LEU A 34 -1.84 9.93 3.54
N ILE A 35 -2.47 8.85 4.03
CA ILE A 35 -3.32 8.88 5.22
C ILE A 35 -2.50 9.21 6.48
N GLY A 36 -1.31 8.61 6.60
CA GLY A 36 -0.41 8.80 7.75
C GLY A 36 0.13 10.22 7.89
N ARG A 37 0.19 10.98 6.80
CA ARG A 37 0.61 12.39 6.80
C ARG A 37 -0.46 13.35 7.27
N GLU A 38 -1.71 12.92 7.37
CA GLU A 38 -2.84 13.75 7.79
C GLU A 38 -3.06 13.64 9.31
N PRO A 39 -2.68 14.65 10.12
CA PRO A 39 -2.75 14.55 11.58
C PRO A 39 -4.18 14.37 12.09
N GLU A 40 -5.18 14.90 11.37
CA GLU A 40 -6.60 14.73 11.69
C GLU A 40 -7.11 13.30 11.47
N LEU A 41 -6.42 12.50 10.65
CA LEU A 41 -6.74 11.09 10.38
C LEU A 41 -5.95 10.13 11.28
N VAL A 42 -4.73 10.51 11.69
CA VAL A 42 -3.85 9.70 12.54
C VAL A 42 -3.48 10.49 13.81
N LEU A 43 -4.43 10.54 14.75
CA LEU A 43 -4.36 11.42 15.93
C LEU A 43 -3.37 10.95 17.01
N HIS A 44 -3.16 9.64 17.14
CA HIS A 44 -2.41 9.03 18.26
C HIS A 44 -1.26 8.14 17.79
N GLY A 45 -0.87 8.27 16.51
CA GLY A 45 0.17 7.42 15.90
C GLY A 45 -0.27 5.98 15.61
N GLY A 46 -1.57 5.67 15.67
CA GLY A 46 -2.15 4.38 15.27
C GLY A 46 -2.61 4.35 13.82
N GLY A 47 -3.38 3.32 13.45
CA GLY A 47 -3.95 3.18 12.11
C GLY A 47 -3.46 1.92 11.40
N ASN A 48 -4.35 1.28 10.65
CA ASN A 48 -4.07 0.02 9.98
C ASN A 48 -4.43 0.10 8.50
N VAL A 49 -3.64 -0.59 7.70
CA VAL A 49 -3.83 -0.73 6.28
C VAL A 49 -3.67 -2.19 5.90
N SER A 50 -4.51 -2.69 5.00
CA SER A 50 -4.41 -4.06 4.50
C SER A 50 -4.50 -4.07 2.97
N LEU A 51 -3.91 -5.11 2.39
CA LEU A 51 -3.98 -5.46 0.98
C LEU A 51 -4.28 -6.95 0.91
N LYS A 52 -5.30 -7.34 0.16
CA LYS A 52 -5.58 -8.73 -0.19
C LYS A 52 -5.04 -8.99 -1.57
N ARG A 53 -4.24 -10.04 -1.71
CA ARG A 53 -3.70 -10.50 -2.99
C ARG A 53 -3.46 -11.99 -2.95
N ALA A 54 -3.36 -12.59 -4.12
CA ALA A 54 -2.87 -13.96 -4.21
C ALA A 54 -1.47 -14.05 -3.60
N PHE A 55 -1.21 -15.14 -2.90
CA PHE A 55 0.09 -15.43 -2.32
C PHE A 55 0.48 -16.89 -2.54
N ARG A 56 1.79 -17.12 -2.58
CA ARG A 56 2.36 -18.45 -2.71
C ARG A 56 2.53 -19.06 -1.32
N THR A 57 1.92 -20.21 -1.10
CA THR A 57 2.11 -20.97 0.14
C THR A 57 3.50 -21.60 0.20
N ILE A 58 3.89 -22.12 1.36
CA ILE A 58 5.16 -22.86 1.52
C ILE A 58 5.19 -24.11 0.60
N GLY A 59 4.03 -24.70 0.28
CA GLY A 59 3.90 -25.82 -0.65
C GLY A 59 4.03 -25.44 -2.12
N GLY A 60 4.08 -24.14 -2.44
CA GLY A 60 4.21 -23.64 -3.80
C GLY A 60 2.90 -23.32 -4.50
N ASP A 61 1.75 -23.65 -3.89
CA ASP A 61 0.42 -23.33 -4.42
C ASP A 61 0.15 -21.82 -4.37
N GLU A 62 -0.50 -21.29 -5.40
CA GLU A 62 -1.06 -19.93 -5.37
C GLU A 62 -2.49 -19.96 -4.85
N VAL A 63 -2.77 -19.14 -3.86
CA VAL A 63 -4.07 -19.05 -3.20
C VAL A 63 -4.48 -17.59 -3.03
N ASP A 64 -5.77 -17.30 -3.20
CA ASP A 64 -6.33 -15.97 -2.98
C ASP A 64 -6.43 -15.66 -1.47
N ALA A 65 -6.17 -14.40 -1.11
CA ALA A 65 -6.40 -13.91 0.25
C ALA A 65 -7.89 -13.72 0.53
N VAL A 66 -8.34 -14.13 1.72
CA VAL A 66 -9.72 -14.02 2.23
C VAL A 66 -9.94 -12.72 2.99
#